data_AF-A0AB36CRN4-F1
#
_entry.id   AF-A0AB36CRN4-F1
#
_cell.length_a   1.000
_cell.length_b   1.000
_cell.length_c   1.000
_cell.angle_alpha   90.00
_cell.angle_beta   90.00
_cell.angle_gamma   90.00
#
_symmetry.space_group_name_H-M   'P 1'
#
loop_
_entity.id
_entity.type
_entity.pdbx_description
1 polymer ?
#
loop_
_entity_poly.entity_id
_entity_poly.type
_entity_poly.pdbx_seq_one_letter_code
_entity_poly.pdbx_strand_id
1 'polypeptide(L)' 'MIPSKLGFSKGTKSPFADFIRNAKSRQKKRIYSEVLEEATKQQNLVMMEAKAKRG' A
#
# COMPACT_ATOMS: atom_id res chain seq x y z
N MET A 1 28.03 -15.13 23.55
CA MET A 1 27.74 -15.16 22.10
C MET A 1 26.30 -15.58 21.91
N ILE A 2 25.44 -14.68 21.47
CA ILE A 2 24.05 -14.99 21.14
C ILE A 2 24.06 -15.68 19.76
N PRO A 3 23.43 -16.85 19.58
CA PRO A 3 23.45 -17.53 18.29
C PRO A 3 22.65 -16.71 17.28
N SER A 4 23.34 -16.17 16.29
CA SER A 4 22.78 -15.50 15.11
C SER A 4 22.14 -16.55 14.19
N LYS A 5 20.99 -17.08 14.58
CA LYS A 5 20.15 -17.89 13.70
C LYS A 5 18.70 -17.85 14.18
N LEU A 6 18.16 -16.64 14.28
CA LEU A 6 16.75 -16.43 13.97
C LEU A 6 16.60 -16.71 12.48
N GLY A 7 16.47 -18.00 12.15
CA GLY A 7 16.02 -18.42 10.85
C GLY A 7 14.73 -17.67 10.58
N PHE A 8 14.76 -16.78 9.60
CA PHE A 8 13.54 -16.27 8.97
C PHE A 8 12.74 -17.52 8.61
N SER A 9 11.75 -17.87 9.43
CA SER A 9 10.71 -18.80 9.04
C SER A 9 10.28 -18.35 7.65
N LYS A 10 10.25 -19.27 6.67
CA LYS A 10 9.97 -18.99 5.27
C LYS A 10 8.78 -18.04 5.20
N GLY A 11 9.08 -16.74 5.11
CA GLY A 11 8.16 -15.71 5.56
C GLY A 11 6.90 -15.85 4.76
N THR A 12 5.74 -15.86 5.44
CA THR A 12 4.41 -15.87 4.81
C THR A 12 4.47 -15.15 3.48
N LYS A 13 4.35 -15.92 2.38
CA LYS A 13 4.47 -15.43 1.02
C LYS A 13 3.22 -14.62 0.67
N SER A 14 3.03 -13.49 1.36
CA SER A 14 1.96 -12.57 1.03
C SER A 14 2.27 -12.00 -0.34
N PRO A 15 1.33 -12.03 -1.30
CA PRO A 15 1.50 -11.39 -2.59
C PRO A 15 1.92 -9.92 -2.47
N PHE A 16 1.45 -9.25 -1.41
CA PHE A 16 1.87 -7.89 -1.10
C PHE A 16 3.35 -7.81 -0.69
N ALA A 17 3.79 -8.67 0.23
CA ALA A 17 5.19 -8.69 0.64
C ALA A 17 6.13 -9.05 -0.52
N ASP A 18 5.70 -9.97 -1.39
CA ASP A 18 6.42 -10.33 -2.62
C ASP A 18 6.50 -9.16 -3.60
N PHE A 19 5.39 -8.45 -3.82
CA PHE A 19 5.36 -7.25 -4.63
C PHE A 19 6.32 -6.16 -4.11
N ILE A 20 6.30 -5.88 -2.80
CA ILE A 20 7.19 -4.88 -2.20
C ILE A 20 8.66 -5.27 -2.36
N ARG A 21 9.00 -6.55 -2.20
CA ARG A 21 10.38 -7.03 -2.32
C ARG A 21 10.85 -7.10 -3.77
N ASN A 22 10.05 -7.67 -4.66
CA ASN A 22 10.51 -8.18 -5.95
C ASN A 22 9.97 -7.42 -7.18
N ALA A 23 8.96 -6.56 -7.05
CA ALA A 23 8.42 -5.85 -8.21
C ALA A 23 9.39 -4.81 -8.78
N LYS A 24 9.39 -4.66 -10.11
CA LYS A 24 10.20 -3.66 -10.82
C LYS A 24 9.76 -2.24 -10.45
N SER A 25 10.71 -1.31 -10.42
CA SER A 25 10.45 0.10 -10.09
C SER A 25 9.32 0.73 -10.92
N ARG A 26 9.29 0.47 -12.24
CA ARG A 26 8.20 0.94 -13.13
C ARG A 26 6.82 0.46 -12.68
N GLN A 27 6.72 -0.79 -12.24
CA GLN A 27 5.46 -1.38 -11.79
C GLN A 27 5.05 -0.80 -10.42
N LYS A 28 6.01 -0.64 -9.50
CA LYS A 28 5.77 0.02 -8.20
C LYS A 28 5.25 1.45 -8.40
N LYS A 29 5.91 2.25 -9.24
CA LYS A 29 5.50 3.63 -9.53
C LYS A 29 4.08 3.69 -10.10
N ARG A 30 3.74 2.81 -11.03
CA ARG A 30 2.38 2.73 -11.59
C ARG A 30 1.34 2.45 -10.50
N ILE A 31 1.53 1.38 -9.73
CA ILE A 31 0.55 0.97 -8.71
C ILE A 31 0.43 2.02 -7.60
N TYR A 32 1.54 2.61 -7.16
CA TYR A 32 1.48 3.68 -6.15
C TYR A 32 0.73 4.93 -6.66
N SER A 33 0.92 5.32 -7.93
CA SER A 33 0.15 6.41 -8.53
C SER A 33 -1.35 6.11 -8.50
N GLU A 34 -1.72 4.92 -8.94
CA GLU A 34 -3.11 4.47 -9.00
C GLU A 34 -3.76 4.46 -7.61
N VAL A 35 -3.05 3.96 -6.59
CA VAL A 35 -3.53 3.96 -5.20
C VAL A 35 -3.76 5.39 -4.70
N LEU A 36 -2.84 6.32 -4.97
CA LEU A 36 -2.98 7.71 -4.53
C LEU A 36 -4.13 8.42 -5.27
N GLU A 37 -4.31 8.17 -6.56
CA GLU A 37 -5.41 8.71 -7.36
C GLU A 37 -6.76 8.24 -6.81
N GLU A 38 -6.93 6.94 -6.59
CA GLU A 38 -8.17 6.39 -6.06
C GLU A 38 -8.46 6.86 -4.63
N ALA A 39 -7.45 6.88 -3.76
CA ALA A 39 -7.60 7.40 -2.40
C ALA A 39 -8.04 8.88 -2.41
N THR A 40 -7.47 9.68 -3.30
CA THR A 40 -7.83 11.10 -3.45
C THR A 40 -9.28 11.25 -3.93
N LYS A 41 -9.71 10.44 -4.91
CA LYS A 41 -11.12 10.44 -5.38
C LYS A 41 -12.07 10.14 -4.24
N GLN A 42 -11.81 9.09 -3.46
CA GLN A 42 -12.65 8.71 -2.32
C GLN A 42 -12.68 9.80 -1.25
N GLN A 43 -11.54 10.42 -0.94
CA GLN A 43 -11.49 11.53 0.00
C GLN A 43 -12.34 12.72 -0.47
N ASN A 44 -12.27 13.07 -1.75
CA ASN A 44 -13.05 14.17 -2.32
C ASN A 44 -14.56 13.91 -2.22
N LEU A 45 -15.02 12.67 -2.44
CA LEU A 45 -16.42 12.31 -2.27
C LEU A 45 -16.89 12.57 -0.84
N VAL A 46 -16.14 12.10 0.16
CA VAL A 46 -16.45 12.34 1.58
C VAL A 46 -16.49 13.84 1.90
N MET A 47 -15.55 14.62 1.35
CA MET A 47 -15.52 16.07 1.56
C MET A 47 -16.72 16.78 0.92
N MET A 48 -17.17 16.33 -0.25
CA MET A 48 -18.35 16.87 -0.92
C MET A 48 -19.63 16.57 -0.13
N GLU A 49 -19.81 15.34 0.34
CA GLU A 49 -20.93 14.95 1.20
C GLU A 49 -20.95 15.76 2.50
N ALA A 50 -19.78 15.95 3.12
CA ALA A 50 -19.65 16.73 4.34
C ALA A 50 -20.01 18.21 4.12
N LYS A 51 -19.64 18.79 2.96
CA LYS A 51 -20.03 20.15 2.59
C LYS A 51 -21.55 20.26 2.36
N ALA A 52 -22.14 19.31 1.65
CA ALA A 52 -23.58 19.29 1.36
C ALA A 52 -24.43 19.17 2.63
N LYS A 53 -23.95 18.50 3.68
CA LYS A 53 -24.64 18.41 4.98
C LYS A 53 -24.54 19.67 5.85
N ARG A 54 -23.62 20.59 5.53
CA ARG A 54 -23.35 21.80 6.32
C ARG A 54 -24.02 23.07 5.79
N GLY A 55 -24.48 23.05 4.53
CA GLY A 55 -25.29 24.11 3.93
C GLY A 55 -26.77 23.73 3.95
#